data_AF-A0A7J5Z5Z5-F1
#
_entry.id   AF-A0A7J5Z5Z5-F1
#
_cell.length_a   1.000
_cell.length_b   1.000
_cell.length_c   1.000
_cell.angle_alpha   90.00
_cell.angle_beta   90.00
_cell.angle_gamma   90.00
#
_symmetry.space_group_name_H-M   'P 1'
#
loop_
_entity.id
_entity.type
_entity.pdbx_description
1 polymer ?
#
loop_
_entity_poly.entity_id
_entity_poly.type
_entity_poly.pdbx_seq_one_letter_code
_entity_poly.pdbx_strand_id
1 'polypeptide(L)'
;MLPTTSPQSNGALDSRDAARHTAGFKRYKYLRRLLHFKQMDFQFAIWQMLYLFTSPQRVYRNFHYRKQTKDQFITNKYLLKQPGRNFDVEWGYAFDVHLNAFFPLLIILHFLQLFFINHLVVINSDWFIGYFVGNTTWLIAIGYYLYISFLGYNALPFLKNTVALLYPFALLVIVYILSLSLGWNFTQGLCWFYKYRVQ
;
A
#
# COMPACT_ATOMS: atom_id res chain seq x y z
N MET A 1 57.00 37.82 17.03
CA MET A 1 55.81 37.28 16.36
C MET A 1 56.30 36.30 15.29
N LEU A 2 56.20 34.99 15.56
CA LEU A 2 56.59 33.92 14.64
C LEU A 2 55.40 32.96 14.45
N PRO A 3 55.17 32.43 13.24
CA PRO A 3 54.11 31.47 12.97
C PRO A 3 54.59 30.05 13.29
N THR A 4 53.84 29.30 14.12
CA THR A 4 54.03 27.86 14.27
C THR A 4 53.11 27.14 13.28
N THR A 5 53.74 26.57 12.26
CA THR A 5 53.14 25.70 11.25
C THR A 5 52.55 24.45 11.89
N SER A 6 51.26 24.21 11.69
CA SER A 6 50.64 22.91 11.92
C SER A 6 51.15 21.91 10.88
N PRO A 7 51.53 20.67 11.26
CA PRO A 7 51.76 19.63 10.26
C PRO A 7 50.38 19.20 9.74
N GLN A 8 50.16 19.41 8.44
CA GLN A 8 49.13 18.69 7.67
C GLN A 8 49.35 17.19 7.87
N SER A 9 48.49 16.55 8.68
CA SER A 9 48.36 15.10 8.64
C SER A 9 47.69 14.77 7.31
N ASN A 10 48.52 14.37 6.34
CA ASN A 10 48.08 13.75 5.11
C ASN A 10 47.10 12.63 5.46
N GLY A 11 45.83 12.85 5.14
CA GLY A 11 44.77 11.87 5.25
C GLY A 11 45.05 10.72 4.30
N ALA A 12 45.91 9.79 4.72
CA ALA A 12 45.85 8.43 4.25
C ALA A 12 44.45 7.93 4.63
N LEU A 13 43.53 7.92 3.67
CA LEU A 13 42.25 7.23 3.77
C LEU A 13 42.58 5.81 4.27
N ASP A 14 42.29 5.57 5.55
CA ASP A 14 42.64 4.34 6.25
C ASP A 14 42.06 3.19 5.43
N SER A 15 42.92 2.31 4.92
CA SER A 15 42.53 1.18 4.07
C SER A 15 41.48 0.30 4.78
N ARG A 16 41.40 0.42 6.11
CA ARG A 16 40.36 -0.17 6.97
C ARG A 16 38.95 0.37 6.70
N ASP A 17 38.81 1.64 6.38
CA ASP A 17 37.50 2.24 6.08
C ASP A 17 37.05 1.92 4.64
N ALA A 18 37.97 1.87 3.68
CA ALA A 18 37.68 1.37 2.33
C ALA A 18 37.22 -0.12 2.34
N ALA A 19 37.84 -0.94 3.18
CA ALA A 19 37.45 -2.34 3.37
C ALA A 19 36.04 -2.49 3.99
N ARG A 20 35.61 -1.56 4.86
CA ARG A 20 34.26 -1.55 5.45
C ARG A 20 33.14 -1.23 4.44
N HIS A 21 33.46 -0.47 3.38
CA HIS A 21 32.53 -0.17 2.28
C HIS A 21 32.52 -1.23 1.17
N THR A 22 33.45 -2.18 1.20
CA THR A 22 33.52 -3.28 0.23
C THR A 22 32.38 -4.28 0.47
N ALA A 23 31.73 -4.74 -0.61
CA ALA A 23 30.59 -5.66 -0.55
C ALA A 23 30.86 -6.96 0.26
N GLY A 24 32.13 -7.40 0.31
CA GLY A 24 32.57 -8.54 1.12
C GLY A 24 32.41 -8.35 2.62
N PHE A 25 32.74 -7.17 3.17
CA PHE A 25 32.58 -6.88 4.60
C PHE A 25 31.11 -6.82 5.01
N LYS A 26 30.25 -6.26 4.15
CA LYS A 26 28.79 -6.31 4.32
C LYS A 26 28.31 -7.76 4.32
N ARG A 27 28.68 -8.56 3.32
CA ARG A 27 28.29 -9.98 3.22
C ARG A 27 28.72 -10.78 4.44
N TYR A 28 29.95 -10.59 4.94
CA TYR A 28 30.42 -11.21 6.17
C TYR A 28 29.59 -10.81 7.40
N LYS A 29 29.23 -9.54 7.54
CA LYS A 29 28.35 -9.06 8.62
C LYS A 29 26.95 -9.71 8.57
N TYR A 30 26.40 -9.94 7.38
CA TYR A 30 25.12 -10.64 7.21
C TYR A 30 25.24 -12.16 7.39
N LEU A 31 26.30 -12.79 6.87
CA LEU A 31 26.61 -14.21 7.09
C LEU A 31 26.79 -14.53 8.58
N ARG A 32 27.46 -13.64 9.32
CA ARG A 32 27.59 -13.74 10.77
C ARG A 32 26.24 -13.66 11.49
N ARG A 33 25.27 -12.90 10.97
CA ARG A 33 23.89 -12.86 11.51
C ARG A 33 23.11 -14.13 11.16
N LEU A 34 23.33 -14.72 9.99
CA LEU A 34 22.71 -15.99 9.58
C LEU A 34 23.25 -17.19 10.36
N LEU A 35 24.53 -17.17 10.76
CA LEU A 35 25.18 -18.23 11.53
C LEU A 35 25.05 -18.04 13.05
N HIS A 36 24.18 -17.12 13.51
CA HIS A 36 23.91 -16.94 14.92
C HIS A 36 22.84 -17.93 15.41
N PHE A 37 23.23 -19.20 15.49
CA PHE A 37 22.39 -20.36 15.80
C PHE A 37 21.54 -20.24 17.06
N LYS A 38 21.97 -19.44 18.05
CA LYS A 38 21.26 -19.30 19.34
C LYS A 38 19.94 -18.52 19.21
N GLN A 39 19.73 -17.78 18.13
CA GLN A 39 18.56 -16.92 17.94
C GLN A 39 17.52 -17.53 16.98
N MET A 40 17.82 -18.69 16.40
CA MET A 40 16.93 -19.39 15.47
C MET A 40 16.19 -20.53 16.21
N ASP A 41 14.86 -20.48 16.20
CA ASP A 41 13.97 -21.42 16.87
C ASP A 41 13.82 -22.76 16.09
N PHE A 42 14.94 -23.46 15.88
CA PHE A 42 15.00 -24.68 15.08
C PHE A 42 14.16 -25.83 15.62
N GLN A 43 14.08 -25.98 16.95
CA GLN A 43 13.27 -27.03 17.57
C GLN A 43 11.79 -26.88 17.18
N PHE A 44 11.25 -25.66 17.25
CA PHE A 44 9.88 -25.37 16.84
C PHE A 44 9.66 -25.58 15.34
N ALA A 45 10.63 -25.18 14.51
CA ALA A 45 10.57 -25.38 13.06
C ALA A 45 10.56 -26.86 12.66
N ILE A 46 11.38 -27.68 13.32
CA ILE A 46 11.43 -29.14 13.09
C ILE A 46 10.11 -29.79 13.50
N TRP A 47 9.55 -29.42 14.65
CA TRP A 47 8.22 -29.88 15.05
C TRP A 47 7.14 -29.44 14.05
N GLN A 48 7.18 -28.21 13.54
CA GLN A 48 6.23 -27.73 12.52
C GLN A 48 6.38 -28.46 11.18
N MET A 49 7.59 -28.83 10.75
CA MET A 49 7.82 -29.67 9.57
C MET A 49 7.27 -31.09 9.76
N LEU A 50 7.49 -31.71 10.93
CA LEU A 50 6.95 -33.03 11.24
C LEU A 50 5.42 -33.03 11.33
N TYR A 51 4.82 -31.99 11.93
CA TYR A 51 3.36 -31.83 11.95
C TYR A 51 2.76 -31.61 10.57
N LEU A 52 3.53 -31.15 9.58
CA LEU A 52 3.10 -31.04 8.19
C LEU A 52 2.81 -32.42 7.58
N PHE A 53 3.50 -33.46 8.05
CA PHE A 53 3.29 -34.85 7.63
C PHE A 53 2.22 -35.58 8.45
N THR A 54 2.09 -35.31 9.76
CA THR A 54 1.17 -36.05 10.63
C THR A 54 -0.19 -35.37 10.83
N SER A 55 -0.26 -34.04 10.78
CA SER A 55 -1.51 -33.29 10.99
C SER A 55 -1.42 -31.86 10.41
N PRO A 56 -1.56 -31.68 9.08
CA PRO A 56 -1.28 -30.40 8.40
C PRO A 56 -2.18 -29.25 8.88
N GLN A 57 -3.40 -29.56 9.35
CA GLN A 57 -4.36 -28.56 9.84
C GLN A 57 -3.82 -27.75 11.03
N ARG A 58 -3.01 -28.36 11.91
CA ARG A 58 -2.47 -27.67 13.09
C ARG A 58 -1.43 -26.62 12.71
N VAL A 59 -0.59 -26.92 11.72
CA VAL A 59 0.46 -26.02 11.23
C VAL A 59 -0.16 -24.88 10.43
N TYR A 60 -1.14 -25.18 9.58
CA TYR A 60 -1.85 -24.16 8.80
C TYR A 60 -2.50 -23.09 9.69
N ARG A 61 -3.11 -23.51 10.80
CA ARG A 61 -3.73 -22.60 11.76
C ARG A 61 -2.71 -21.66 12.43
N ASN A 62 -1.51 -22.14 12.74
CA ASN A 62 -0.42 -21.30 13.26
C ASN A 62 0.09 -20.28 12.23
N PHE A 63 0.12 -20.63 10.95
CA PHE A 63 0.42 -19.68 9.87
C PHE A 63 -0.69 -18.63 9.72
N HIS A 64 -1.95 -19.05 9.82
CA HIS A 64 -3.09 -18.14 9.79
C HIS A 64 -3.06 -17.14 10.95
N TYR A 65 -2.74 -17.60 12.17
CA TYR A 65 -2.60 -16.72 13.33
C TYR A 65 -1.47 -15.70 13.18
N ARG A 66 -0.32 -16.07 12.59
CA ARG A 66 0.79 -15.15 12.32
C ARG A 66 0.46 -14.10 11.25
N LYS A 67 -0.41 -14.45 10.30
CA LYS A 67 -0.90 -13.50 9.28
C LYS A 67 -1.92 -12.54 9.90
N GLN A 68 -2.88 -13.08 10.65
CA GLN A 68 -3.85 -12.29 11.40
C GLN A 68 -3.19 -11.34 12.41
N THR A 69 -2.15 -11.74 13.14
CA THR A 69 -1.48 -10.84 14.11
C THR A 69 -0.82 -9.61 13.50
N LYS A 70 -0.33 -9.70 12.25
CA LYS A 70 0.26 -8.54 11.55
C LYS A 70 -0.81 -7.55 11.10
N ASP A 71 -1.88 -8.05 10.48
CA ASP A 71 -2.99 -7.22 10.01
C ASP A 71 -3.81 -6.67 11.20
N GLN A 72 -3.92 -7.45 12.27
CA GLN A 72 -4.55 -7.08 13.53
C GLN A 72 -3.77 -5.99 14.27
N PHE A 73 -2.44 -5.89 14.11
CA PHE A 73 -1.68 -4.83 14.79
C PHE A 73 -2.03 -3.43 14.26
N ILE A 74 -2.24 -3.30 12.95
CA ILE A 74 -2.63 -2.03 12.33
C ILE A 74 -4.10 -1.74 12.67
N THR A 75 -5.00 -2.70 12.45
CA THR A 75 -6.43 -2.51 12.68
C THR A 75 -6.78 -2.30 14.16
N ASN A 76 -6.20 -3.07 15.11
CA ASN A 76 -6.47 -2.89 16.54
C ASN A 76 -5.97 -1.56 17.08
N LYS A 77 -4.84 -1.06 16.57
CA LYS A 77 -4.23 0.18 17.06
C LYS A 77 -5.01 1.42 16.61
N TYR A 78 -5.56 1.39 15.40
CA TYR A 78 -6.20 2.57 14.82
C TYR A 78 -7.72 2.50 14.80
N LEU A 79 -8.34 1.32 14.68
CA LEU A 79 -9.77 1.18 14.35
C LEU A 79 -10.67 0.57 15.44
N LEU A 80 -10.14 -0.18 16.42
CA LEU A 80 -10.97 -0.97 17.36
C LEU A 80 -11.01 -0.41 18.78
N LYS A 81 -12.22 -0.31 19.36
CA LYS A 81 -12.45 -0.25 20.82
C LYS A 81 -12.39 -1.69 21.35
N GLN A 82 -11.70 -1.94 22.45
CA GLN A 82 -11.38 -3.29 22.98
C GLN A 82 -12.46 -4.35 22.71
N PRO A 83 -12.14 -5.48 22.06
CA PRO A 83 -13.16 -6.41 21.63
C PRO A 83 -13.68 -7.21 22.83
N GLY A 84 -14.93 -6.94 23.21
CA GLY A 84 -15.78 -7.98 23.79
C GLY A 84 -15.94 -9.10 22.76
N ARG A 85 -16.09 -10.34 23.20
CA ARG A 85 -15.96 -11.59 22.43
C ARG A 85 -16.90 -11.76 21.19
N ASN A 86 -17.71 -10.77 20.84
CA ASN A 86 -18.81 -10.88 19.86
C ASN A 86 -18.89 -9.71 18.84
N PHE A 87 -17.80 -8.97 18.56
CA PHE A 87 -17.83 -7.81 17.63
C PHE A 87 -17.14 -8.08 16.29
N ASP A 88 -17.36 -9.26 15.70
CA ASP A 88 -16.89 -9.53 14.34
C ASP A 88 -17.86 -8.88 13.35
N VAL A 89 -17.35 -8.02 12.46
CA VAL A 89 -18.14 -7.49 11.34
C VAL A 89 -18.52 -8.68 10.49
N GLU A 90 -19.82 -8.95 10.35
CA GLU A 90 -20.28 -10.01 9.47
C GLU A 90 -19.76 -9.72 8.06
N TRP A 91 -19.13 -10.72 7.44
CA TRP A 91 -18.57 -10.60 6.10
C TRP A 91 -19.61 -10.07 5.09
N GLY A 92 -20.89 -10.45 5.28
CA GLY A 92 -22.01 -9.95 4.48
C GLY A 92 -22.21 -8.44 4.57
N TYR A 93 -22.00 -7.83 5.74
CA TYR A 93 -22.10 -6.38 5.90
C TYR A 93 -20.97 -5.65 5.17
N ALA A 94 -19.72 -6.13 5.32
CA ALA A 94 -18.60 -5.54 4.62
C ALA A 94 -18.76 -5.63 3.09
N PHE A 95 -19.27 -6.76 2.61
CA PHE A 95 -19.58 -6.99 1.20
C PHE A 95 -20.69 -6.05 0.70
N ASP A 96 -21.79 -5.90 1.45
CA ASP A 96 -22.91 -5.02 1.10
C ASP A 96 -22.49 -3.55 0.99
N VAL A 97 -21.72 -3.04 1.97
CA VAL A 97 -21.16 -1.68 1.93
C VAL A 97 -20.30 -1.46 0.67
N HIS A 98 -19.47 -2.43 0.30
CA HIS A 98 -18.61 -2.32 -0.88
C HIS A 98 -19.40 -2.43 -2.19
N LEU A 99 -20.41 -3.30 -2.27
CA LEU A 99 -21.29 -3.37 -3.43
C LEU A 99 -22.07 -2.07 -3.63
N ASN A 100 -22.60 -1.50 -2.55
CA ASN A 100 -23.31 -0.23 -2.59
C ASN A 100 -22.37 0.92 -3.00
N ALA A 101 -21.11 0.92 -2.53
CA ALA A 101 -20.10 1.89 -2.97
C ALA A 101 -19.66 1.70 -4.44
N PHE A 102 -19.68 0.45 -4.93
CA PHE A 102 -19.24 0.10 -6.28
C PHE A 102 -20.25 0.52 -7.36
N PHE A 103 -21.54 0.50 -7.07
CA PHE A 103 -22.58 0.83 -8.05
C PHE A 103 -22.47 2.28 -8.60
N PRO A 104 -22.36 3.34 -7.79
CA PRO A 104 -22.12 4.69 -8.28
C PRO A 104 -20.80 4.84 -9.05
N LEU A 105 -19.73 4.16 -8.60
CA LEU A 105 -18.45 4.16 -9.30
C LEU A 105 -18.61 3.59 -10.71
N LEU A 106 -19.31 2.46 -10.86
CA LEU A 106 -19.58 1.89 -12.17
C LEU A 106 -20.38 2.84 -13.06
N ILE A 107 -21.42 3.50 -12.53
CA ILE A 107 -22.20 4.46 -13.32
C ILE A 107 -21.33 5.61 -13.82
N ILE A 108 -20.51 6.20 -12.94
CA ILE A 108 -19.67 7.34 -13.31
C ILE A 108 -18.60 6.90 -14.34
N LEU A 109 -17.92 5.78 -14.10
CA LEU A 109 -16.78 5.37 -14.91
C LEU A 109 -17.16 4.64 -16.21
N HIS A 110 -18.31 3.96 -16.24
CA HIS A 110 -18.74 3.15 -17.40
C HIS A 110 -19.92 3.75 -18.17
N PHE A 111 -20.79 4.55 -17.56
CA PHE A 111 -21.87 5.21 -18.30
C PHE A 111 -21.50 6.65 -18.64
N LEU A 112 -21.19 7.45 -17.62
CA LEU A 112 -20.94 8.88 -17.78
C LEU A 112 -19.63 9.13 -18.53
N GLN A 113 -18.55 8.47 -18.11
CA GLN A 113 -17.24 8.68 -18.71
C GLN A 113 -17.16 8.18 -20.15
N LEU A 114 -17.83 7.09 -20.52
CA LEU A 114 -17.88 6.60 -21.90
C LEU A 114 -18.54 7.59 -22.87
N PHE A 115 -19.55 8.32 -22.41
CA PHE A 115 -20.18 9.41 -23.19
C PHE A 115 -19.19 10.55 -23.48
N PHE A 116 -18.37 10.92 -22.50
CA PHE A 116 -17.39 12.02 -22.63
C PHE A 116 -16.03 11.60 -23.23
N ILE A 117 -15.70 10.31 -23.21
CA ILE A 117 -14.43 9.75 -23.73
C ILE A 117 -14.24 10.12 -25.20
N ASN A 118 -15.23 9.82 -26.05
CA ASN A 118 -15.07 9.99 -27.49
C ASN A 118 -15.01 11.46 -27.93
N HIS A 119 -15.83 12.34 -27.32
CA HIS A 119 -15.99 13.71 -27.80
C HIS A 119 -15.08 14.74 -27.10
N LEU A 120 -14.77 14.57 -25.82
CA LEU A 120 -14.06 15.58 -25.02
C LEU A 120 -12.68 15.13 -24.53
N VAL A 121 -12.52 13.87 -24.13
CA VAL A 121 -11.28 13.40 -23.49
C VAL A 121 -10.26 12.87 -24.48
N VAL A 122 -10.69 12.21 -25.57
CA VAL A 122 -9.79 11.65 -26.58
C VAL A 122 -9.38 12.70 -27.62
N ILE A 123 -10.32 13.49 -28.13
CA ILE A 123 -10.06 14.49 -29.18
C ILE A 123 -9.23 15.68 -28.66
N ASN A 124 -9.47 16.13 -27.42
CA ASN A 124 -8.74 17.24 -26.79
C ASN A 124 -7.76 16.77 -25.70
N SER A 125 -7.21 15.56 -25.82
CA SER A 125 -6.32 14.97 -24.80
C SER A 125 -5.07 15.83 -24.51
N ASP A 126 -4.55 16.54 -25.51
CA ASP A 126 -3.40 17.43 -25.38
C ASP A 126 -3.75 18.80 -24.77
N TRP A 127 -5.04 19.12 -24.65
CA TRP A 127 -5.53 20.37 -24.08
C TRP A 127 -5.76 20.23 -22.58
N PHE A 128 -5.51 21.30 -21.82
CA PHE A 128 -5.70 21.33 -20.36
C PHE A 128 -7.06 20.78 -19.92
N ILE A 129 -8.11 21.15 -20.65
CA ILE A 129 -9.48 20.72 -20.38
C ILE A 129 -9.68 19.21 -20.52
N GLY A 130 -8.99 18.53 -21.45
CA GLY A 130 -9.16 17.10 -21.69
C GLY A 130 -8.71 16.24 -20.51
N TYR A 131 -7.50 16.47 -20.01
CA TYR A 131 -7.02 15.77 -18.82
C TYR A 131 -7.61 16.31 -17.52
N PHE A 132 -7.97 17.59 -17.43
CA PHE A 132 -8.70 18.11 -16.27
C PHE A 132 -10.07 17.43 -16.10
N VAL A 133 -10.90 17.38 -17.15
CA VAL A 133 -12.21 16.72 -17.11
C VAL A 133 -12.08 15.20 -16.91
N GLY A 134 -11.10 14.57 -17.55
CA GLY A 134 -10.82 13.15 -17.35
C GLY A 134 -10.44 12.84 -15.89
N ASN A 135 -9.42 13.54 -15.37
CA ASN A 135 -8.89 13.29 -14.03
C ASN A 135 -9.88 13.69 -12.93
N THR A 136 -10.70 14.73 -13.12
CA THR A 136 -11.77 15.09 -12.18
C THR A 136 -12.84 14.00 -12.13
N THR A 137 -13.20 13.41 -13.27
CA THR A 137 -14.16 12.28 -13.31
C THR A 137 -13.63 11.08 -12.51
N TRP A 138 -12.34 10.74 -12.68
CA TRP A 138 -11.68 9.70 -11.89
C TRP A 138 -11.61 10.03 -10.39
N LEU A 139 -11.27 11.28 -10.05
CA LEU A 139 -11.24 11.76 -8.67
C LEU A 139 -12.62 11.63 -8.01
N ILE A 140 -13.68 12.03 -8.71
CA ILE A 140 -15.06 11.94 -8.22
C ILE A 140 -15.47 10.46 -8.07
N ALA A 141 -15.19 9.61 -9.06
CA ALA A 141 -15.58 8.20 -9.02
C ALA A 141 -14.93 7.44 -7.84
N ILE A 142 -13.61 7.55 -7.70
CA ILE A 142 -12.87 6.89 -6.62
C ILE A 142 -13.17 7.57 -5.27
N GLY A 143 -13.31 8.90 -5.25
CA GLY A 143 -13.67 9.66 -4.06
C GLY A 143 -15.04 9.26 -3.52
N TYR A 144 -16.02 9.05 -4.41
CA TYR A 144 -17.36 8.59 -4.03
C TYR A 144 -17.32 7.18 -3.43
N TYR A 145 -16.56 6.27 -4.03
CA TYR A 145 -16.37 4.93 -3.49
C TYR A 145 -15.79 4.97 -2.06
N LEU A 146 -14.70 5.71 -1.86
CA LEU A 146 -14.08 5.86 -0.53
C LEU A 146 -15.03 6.50 0.49
N TYR A 147 -15.83 7.48 0.06
CA TYR A 147 -16.78 8.17 0.93
C TYR A 147 -17.94 7.27 1.38
N ILE A 148 -18.54 6.50 0.46
CA ILE A 148 -19.62 5.57 0.80
C ILE A 148 -19.10 4.43 1.67
N SER A 149 -17.91 3.90 1.39
CA SER A 149 -17.26 2.93 2.28
C SER A 149 -17.05 3.51 3.68
N PHE A 150 -16.54 4.73 3.80
CA PHE A 150 -16.40 5.42 5.09
C PHE A 150 -17.75 5.56 5.81
N LEU A 151 -18.80 5.99 5.11
CA LEU A 151 -20.14 6.17 5.68
C LEU A 151 -20.72 4.85 6.21
N GLY A 152 -20.55 3.76 5.45
CA GLY A 152 -20.96 2.43 5.88
C GLY A 152 -20.24 2.00 7.16
N TYR A 153 -18.92 2.10 7.21
CA TYR A 153 -18.16 1.73 8.41
C TYR A 153 -18.37 2.68 9.60
N ASN A 154 -18.77 3.93 9.37
CA ASN A 154 -19.10 4.89 10.43
C ASN A 154 -20.42 4.59 11.15
N ALA A 155 -21.31 3.80 10.54
CA ALA A 155 -22.54 3.35 11.19
C ALA A 155 -22.30 2.28 12.27
N LEU A 156 -21.10 1.69 12.33
CA LEU A 156 -20.75 0.65 13.29
C LEU A 156 -20.26 1.26 14.62
N PRO A 157 -21.01 1.12 15.74
CA PRO A 157 -20.70 1.80 17.00
C PRO A 157 -19.42 1.30 17.71
N PHE A 158 -18.82 0.21 17.23
CA PHE A 158 -17.61 -0.40 17.80
C PHE A 158 -16.32 0.03 17.08
N LEU A 159 -16.40 0.62 15.88
CA LEU A 159 -15.23 1.22 15.21
C LEU A 159 -14.98 2.62 15.77
N LYS A 160 -13.74 2.87 16.19
CA LYS A 160 -13.25 4.21 16.54
C LYS A 160 -12.29 4.70 15.46
N ASN A 161 -12.15 6.02 15.30
CA ASN A 161 -11.29 6.63 14.28
C ASN A 161 -11.54 6.10 12.86
N THR A 162 -12.79 5.91 12.47
CA THR A 162 -13.21 5.58 11.09
C THR A 162 -12.65 6.57 10.07
N VAL A 163 -12.28 7.79 10.50
CA VAL A 163 -11.54 8.81 9.74
C VAL A 163 -10.27 8.25 9.10
N ALA A 164 -9.64 7.21 9.67
CA ALA A 164 -8.47 6.57 9.05
C ALA A 164 -8.79 5.93 7.68
N LEU A 165 -10.03 5.51 7.44
CA LEU A 165 -10.49 5.03 6.13
C LEU A 165 -10.52 6.14 5.07
N LEU A 166 -10.48 7.41 5.48
CA LEU A 166 -10.45 8.57 4.59
C LEU A 166 -9.02 8.97 4.18
N TYR A 167 -7.96 8.43 4.81
CA TYR A 167 -6.58 8.73 4.40
C TYR A 167 -6.25 8.45 2.91
N PRO A 168 -6.77 7.36 2.29
CA PRO A 168 -6.63 7.16 0.85
C PRO A 168 -7.20 8.31 0.01
N PHE A 169 -8.22 9.03 0.49
CA PHE A 169 -8.77 10.20 -0.21
C PHE A 169 -7.77 11.36 -0.22
N ALA A 170 -7.03 11.58 0.87
CA ALA A 170 -5.97 12.59 0.89
C ALA A 170 -4.85 12.24 -0.10
N LEU A 171 -4.45 10.96 -0.17
CA LEU A 171 -3.49 10.48 -1.16
C LEU A 171 -4.02 10.67 -2.60
N LEU A 172 -5.30 10.39 -2.83
CA LEU A 172 -5.97 10.57 -4.12
C LEU A 172 -5.90 12.04 -4.58
N VAL A 173 -6.16 13.00 -3.70
CA VAL A 173 -6.06 14.43 -4.01
C VAL A 173 -4.62 14.83 -4.38
N ILE A 174 -3.62 14.30 -3.67
CA ILE A 174 -2.21 14.53 -4.00
C ILE A 174 -1.88 13.97 -5.40
N VAL A 175 -2.29 12.74 -5.68
CA VAL A 175 -2.10 12.10 -7.00
C VAL A 175 -2.81 12.89 -8.10
N TYR A 176 -4.00 13.41 -7.83
CA TYR A 176 -4.73 14.26 -8.77
C TYR A 176 -3.98 15.55 -9.09
N ILE A 177 -3.49 16.27 -8.07
CA ILE A 177 -2.69 17.49 -8.26
C ILE A 177 -1.42 17.20 -9.07
N LEU A 178 -0.72 16.10 -8.74
CA LEU A 178 0.46 15.66 -9.49
C LEU A 178 0.12 15.29 -10.95
N SER A 179 -1.04 14.65 -11.18
CA SER A 179 -1.47 14.32 -12.54
C SER A 179 -1.74 15.57 -13.37
N LEU A 180 -2.30 16.63 -12.77
CA LEU A 180 -2.53 17.90 -13.45
C LEU A 180 -1.22 18.63 -13.75
N SER A 181 -0.27 18.65 -12.81
CA SER A 181 1.01 19.33 -13.00
C SER A 181 1.90 18.65 -14.05
N LEU A 182 1.80 17.33 -14.18
CA LEU A 182 2.54 16.52 -15.16
C LEU A 182 1.79 16.35 -16.48
N GLY A 183 0.54 16.82 -16.59
CA GLY A 183 -0.29 16.64 -17.79
C GLY A 183 -0.70 15.19 -18.06
N TRP A 184 -0.75 14.34 -17.04
CA TRP A 184 -1.10 12.93 -17.18
C TRP A 184 -2.61 12.74 -17.24
N ASN A 185 -3.09 12.03 -18.26
CA ASN A 185 -4.50 11.69 -18.42
C ASN A 185 -4.75 10.19 -18.15
N PHE A 186 -5.38 9.87 -17.02
CA PHE A 186 -5.67 8.48 -16.66
C PHE A 186 -6.59 7.76 -17.66
N THR A 187 -7.54 8.50 -18.23
CA THR A 187 -8.49 7.97 -19.22
C THR A 187 -7.78 7.60 -20.52
N GLN A 188 -6.81 8.41 -20.96
CA GLN A 188 -5.98 8.09 -22.13
C GLN A 188 -5.13 6.84 -21.91
N GLY A 189 -4.54 6.70 -20.71
CA GLY A 189 -3.81 5.49 -20.33
C GLY A 189 -4.69 4.24 -20.39
N LEU A 190 -5.94 4.34 -19.94
CA LEU A 190 -6.91 3.25 -20.00
C LEU A 190 -7.29 2.90 -21.46
N CYS A 191 -7.56 3.90 -22.31
CA CYS A 191 -7.80 3.69 -23.74
C CYS A 191 -6.60 3.02 -24.44
N TRP A 192 -5.37 3.45 -24.13
CA TRP A 192 -4.15 2.85 -24.69
C TRP A 192 -4.01 1.38 -24.27
N PHE A 193 -4.25 1.08 -23.00
CA PHE A 193 -4.25 -0.31 -22.50
C PHE A 193 -5.29 -1.18 -23.21
N TYR A 194 -6.52 -0.71 -23.37
CA TYR A 194 -7.57 -1.44 -24.08
C TYR A 194 -7.23 -1.66 -25.55
N LYS A 195 -6.71 -0.64 -26.25
CA LYS A 195 -6.27 -0.76 -27.64
C LYS A 195 -5.17 -1.80 -27.80
N TYR A 196 -4.21 -1.84 -26.88
CA TYR A 196 -3.11 -2.82 -26.91
C TYR A 196 -3.56 -4.26 -26.63
N ARG A 197 -4.64 -4.47 -25.87
CA ARG A 197 -5.12 -5.81 -25.47
C ARG A 197 -6.14 -6.41 -26.44
N VAL A 198 -6.80 -5.59 -27.25
CA VAL A 198 -7.82 -6.02 -28.21
C VAL A 198 -7.24 -6.27 -29.62
N GLN A 199 -5.99 -5.84 -29.87
CA GLN A 199 -5.19 -6.24 -31.03
C GLN A 199 -4.46 -7.54 -30.78
#